data_AF-A0A8T4HXW8-F1
#
_entry.id   AF-A0A8T4HXW8-F1
#
_cell.length_a   1.000
_cell.length_b   1.000
_cell.length_c   1.000
_cell.angle_alpha   90.00
_cell.angle_beta   90.00
_cell.angle_gamma   90.00
#
_symmetry.space_group_name_H-M   'P 1'
#
loop_
_entity.id
_entity.type
_entity.pdbx_description
1 polymer ?
#
loop_
_entity_poly.entity_id
_entity_poly.type
_entity_poly.pdbx_seq_one_letter_code
_entity_poly.pdbx_strand_id
1 'polypeptide(L)'
;APIYYSVLTINADGTGSEYRTTDTVILDPGDPNYVWLTDPALPGVGLRVLVKQAPEWKAAIEQTVYRVRQRSTPIVLADVRQSR
;
A
#
# COMPACT_ATOMS: atom_id res chain seq x y z
N ALA A 1 -12.86 -6.59 0.20
CA ALA A 1 -12.49 -7.99 -0.06
C ALA A 1 -11.75 -8.53 1.16
N PRO A 2 -11.88 -9.81 1.53
CA PRO A 2 -11.15 -10.38 2.66
C PRO A 2 -9.64 -10.26 2.41
N ILE A 3 -8.91 -9.75 3.40
CA ILE A 3 -7.44 -9.61 3.33
C ILE A 3 -6.84 -10.43 4.46
N TYR A 4 -5.69 -11.04 4.23
CA TYR A 4 -4.93 -11.74 5.26
C TYR A 4 -3.49 -11.21 5.25
N TYR A 5 -2.83 -11.27 6.40
CA TYR A 5 -1.44 -10.88 6.55
C TYR A 5 -0.57 -12.12 6.69
N SER A 6 0.62 -12.09 6.08
CA SER A 6 1.64 -13.12 6.24
C SER A 6 2.84 -12.50 6.93
N VAL A 7 3.26 -13.08 8.04
CA VAL A 7 4.48 -12.73 8.75
C VAL A 7 5.52 -13.79 8.43
N LEU A 8 6.65 -13.35 7.89
CA LEU A 8 7.84 -14.16 7.72
C LEU A 8 8.83 -13.78 8.82
N THR A 9 9.20 -14.74 9.64
CA THR A 9 10.29 -14.59 10.61
C THR A 9 11.49 -15.36 10.10
N ILE A 10 12.64 -14.70 10.03
CA ILE A 10 13.91 -15.32 9.65
C ILE A 10 14.79 -15.28 10.89
N ASN A 11 15.36 -16.42 11.27
CA ASN A 11 16.30 -16.47 12.39
C ASN A 11 17.53 -15.62 12.08
N ALA A 12 18.11 -14.99 13.10
CA ALA A 12 19.24 -14.08 12.93
C ALA A 12 20.49 -14.73 12.31
N ASP A 13 20.61 -16.05 12.44
CA ASP A 13 21.67 -16.89 11.85
C ASP A 13 21.35 -17.35 10.42
N GLY A 14 20.17 -17.03 9.89
CA GLY A 14 19.71 -17.38 8.54
C GLY A 14 19.41 -18.86 8.33
N THR A 15 19.45 -19.70 9.37
CA THR A 15 19.34 -21.17 9.23
C THR A 15 17.90 -21.67 9.18
N GLY A 16 16.93 -20.83 9.54
CA GLY A 16 15.53 -21.19 9.56
C GLY A 16 14.61 -20.01 9.29
N SER A 17 13.46 -20.31 8.68
CA SER A 17 12.37 -19.36 8.50
C SER A 17 11.05 -19.97 8.95
N GLU A 18 10.18 -19.13 9.49
CA GLU A 18 8.84 -19.49 9.91
C GLU A 18 7.83 -18.58 9.19
N TYR A 19 6.78 -19.18 8.65
CA TYR A 19 5.64 -18.47 8.08
C TYR A 19 4.45 -18.58 9.02
N ARG A 20 3.86 -17.43 9.36
CA ARG A 20 2.56 -17.36 10.04
C ARG A 20 1.60 -16.55 9.19
N THR A 21 0.45 -17.14 8.90
CA THR A 21 -0.64 -16.46 8.18
C THR A 21 -1.75 -16.17 9.18
N THR A 22 -2.23 -14.94 9.21
CA THR A 22 -3.38 -14.56 10.04
C THR A 22 -4.68 -15.06 9.42
N ASP A 23 -5.73 -15.15 10.23
CA ASP A 23 -7.08 -15.27 9.69
C ASP A 23 -7.44 -14.06 8.82
N THR A 24 -8.45 -14.26 7.96
CA THR A 24 -8.95 -13.22 7.07
C THR A 24 -9.65 -12.12 7.87
N VAL A 25 -9.21 -10.88 7.69
CA VAL A 25 -9.87 -9.69 8.23
C VAL A 25 -10.61 -8.98 7.10
N ILE A 26 -11.82 -8.54 7.41
CA ILE A 26 -12.58 -7.66 6.51
C ILE A 26 -12.14 -6.23 6.82
N LEU A 27 -11.42 -5.63 5.89
CA LEU A 27 -11.16 -4.19 5.92
C LEU A 27 -12.34 -3.48 5.28
N ASP A 28 -13.05 -2.70 6.09
CA ASP A 28 -14.03 -1.74 5.58
C ASP A 28 -13.27 -0.73 4.71
N PRO A 29 -13.61 -0.57 3.42
CA PRO A 29 -13.03 0.47 2.58
C PRO A 29 -13.27 1.89 3.14
N GLY A 30 -14.15 2.04 4.13
CA GLY A 30 -14.55 3.31 4.70
C GLY A 30 -15.51 4.03 3.77
N ASP A 31 -16.10 5.12 4.27
CA ASP A 31 -16.94 5.97 3.44
C ASP A 31 -16.02 6.88 2.58
N PRO A 32 -16.15 6.84 1.24
CA PRO A 32 -15.30 7.62 0.32
C PRO A 32 -15.44 9.13 0.49
N ASN A 33 -16.45 9.59 1.22
CA ASN A 33 -16.64 11.00 1.53
C ASN A 33 -15.86 11.43 2.77
N TYR A 34 -15.17 10.54 3.49
CA TYR A 34 -14.27 10.97 4.56
C TYR A 34 -12.82 11.00 4.08
N VAL A 35 -12.13 12.10 4.37
CA VAL A 35 -10.71 12.26 4.09
C VAL A 35 -9.99 12.84 5.29
N TRP A 36 -8.71 12.53 5.42
CA TRP A 36 -7.83 13.15 6.39
C TRP A 36 -7.23 14.42 5.80
N LEU A 37 -7.44 15.55 6.48
CA LEU A 37 -6.76 16.79 6.21
C LEU A 37 -5.66 16.99 7.26
N THR A 38 -4.41 16.96 6.83
CA THR A 38 -3.28 17.36 7.66
C THR A 38 -3.18 18.88 7.65
N ASP A 39 -3.07 19.49 8.83
CA ASP A 39 -2.86 20.93 8.93
C ASP A 39 -1.47 21.29 8.35
N PRO A 40 -1.38 22.12 7.30
CA PRO A 40 -0.09 22.52 6.73
C PRO A 40 0.77 23.35 7.69
N ALA A 41 0.16 24.02 8.68
CA ALA A 41 0.88 24.75 9.71
C ALA A 41 1.31 23.85 10.88
N LEU A 42 0.64 22.72 11.10
CA LEU A 42 0.90 21.77 12.18
C LEU A 42 0.88 20.31 11.66
N PRO A 43 1.99 19.82 11.07
CA PRO A 43 2.03 18.51 10.40
C PRO A 43 1.74 17.29 11.31
N GLY A 44 1.78 17.47 12.63
CA GLY A 44 1.41 16.44 13.61
C GLY A 44 -0.09 16.34 13.89
N VAL A 45 -0.90 17.26 13.35
CA VAL A 45 -2.34 17.32 13.59
C VAL A 45 -3.09 16.94 12.32
N GLY A 46 -3.92 15.91 12.43
CA GLY A 46 -4.84 15.48 11.39
C GLY A 46 -6.29 15.69 11.82
N LEU A 47 -7.11 16.22 10.94
CA LEU A 47 -8.56 16.30 11.11
C LEU A 47 -9.27 15.41 10.09
N ARG A 48 -10.25 14.64 10.54
CA ARG A 48 -11.13 13.88 9.65
C ARG A 48 -12.28 14.80 9.20
N VAL A 49 -12.39 15.02 7.90
CA VAL A 49 -13.42 15.89 7.31
C VAL A 49 -14.35 15.08 6.40
N LEU A 50 -15.62 15.47 6.36
CA LEU A 50 -16.58 14.96 5.38
C LEU A 50 -16.54 15.88 4.15
N VAL A 51 -16.23 15.34 2.98
CA VAL A 51 -16.24 16.05 1.70
C VAL A 51 -17.58 15.87 1.00
N LYS A 52 -18.11 16.97 0.44
CA LYS A 52 -19.37 16.97 -0.33
C LYS A 52 -19.25 16.16 -1.63
N GLN A 53 -18.07 16.15 -2.22
CA GLN A 53 -17.73 15.42 -3.43
C GLN A 53 -16.33 14.84 -3.22
N ALA A 54 -16.19 13.53 -3.40
CA ALA A 54 -14.89 12.87 -3.34
C ALA A 54 -13.96 13.47 -4.43
N PRO A 55 -12.69 13.73 -4.11
CA PRO A 55 -11.74 14.25 -5.09
C PRO A 55 -11.55 13.25 -6.23
N GLU A 56 -11.63 13.73 -7.48
CA GLU A 56 -11.47 12.90 -8.69
C GLU A 56 -10.01 12.63 -9.07
N TRP A 57 -9.06 13.04 -8.22
CA TRP A 57 -7.64 12.95 -8.52
C TRP A 57 -7.24 11.49 -8.64
N LYS A 58 -7.02 11.02 -9.86
CA LYS A 58 -6.38 9.74 -10.11
C LYS A 58 -4.88 9.97 -9.98
N ALA A 59 -4.26 9.39 -8.95
CA ALA A 59 -2.82 9.23 -8.99
C ALA A 59 -2.47 8.48 -10.27
N ALA A 60 -1.70 9.11 -11.16
CA ALA A 60 -1.11 8.38 -12.27
C ALA A 60 -0.19 7.34 -11.62
N ILE A 61 -0.58 6.07 -11.64
CA ILE A 61 0.33 4.99 -11.30
C ILE A 61 1.36 5.02 -12.43
N GLU A 62 2.51 5.65 -12.17
CA GLU A 62 3.68 5.55 -13.04
C GLU A 62 4.20 4.12 -12.97
N GLN A 63 3.52 3.22 -13.70
CA GLN A 63 4.02 1.88 -13.91
C GLN A 63 5.11 1.99 -14.97
N THR A 64 6.36 2.17 -14.55
CA THR A 64 7.50 2.16 -15.50
C THR A 64 7.63 0.74 -16.06
N VAL A 65 7.16 0.55 -17.30
CA VAL A 65 7.24 -0.73 -17.99
C VAL A 65 8.54 -0.78 -18.80
N TYR A 66 9.51 -1.56 -18.34
CA TYR A 66 10.74 -1.81 -19.10
C TYR A 66 10.51 -2.96 -20.10
N ARG A 67 10.60 -2.64 -21.39
CA ARG A 67 10.62 -3.63 -22.47
C ARG A 67 12.06 -4.04 -22.75
N VAL A 68 12.44 -5.23 -22.28
CA VAL A 68 13.74 -5.84 -22.58
C VAL A 68 13.63 -6.58 -23.91
N ARG A 69 14.56 -6.30 -24.84
CA ARG A 69 14.62 -6.98 -26.15
C ARG A 69 14.78 -8.49 -25.91
N GLN A 70 13.94 -9.30 -26.57
CA GLN A 70 13.81 -10.76 -26.45
C GLN A 70 12.97 -11.32 -25.30
N ARG A 71 12.34 -10.49 -24.45
CA ARG A 71 11.33 -10.96 -23.49
C ARG A 71 9.93 -10.66 -24.00
N SER A 72 9.06 -11.68 -24.06
CA SER A 72 7.66 -11.50 -24.46
C SER A 72 6.86 -10.74 -23.39
N THR A 73 7.14 -10.97 -22.11
CA THR A 73 6.48 -10.29 -20.99
C THR A 73 7.34 -9.11 -20.51
N PRO A 74 6.82 -7.87 -20.46
CA PRO A 74 7.61 -6.75 -19.97
C PRO A 74 7.85 -6.83 -18.46
N ILE A 75 8.88 -6.13 -17.97
CA ILE A 75 9.13 -6.01 -16.53
C ILE A 75 8.35 -4.81 -16.02
N VAL A 76 7.47 -5.06 -15.05
CA VAL A 76 6.77 -4.01 -14.30
C VAL A 76 7.62 -3.69 -13.09
N LEU A 77 8.25 -2.51 -13.06
CA LEU A 77 8.91 -2.01 -11.86
C LEU A 77 7.80 -1.49 -10.92
N ALA A 78 7.41 -2.31 -9.95
CA ALA A 78 6.63 -1.84 -8.82
C ALA A 78 7.63 -1.36 -7.76
N ASP A 79 7.71 -0.04 -7.58
CA ASP A 79 8.52 0.55 -6.51
C ASP A 79 7.91 0.12 -5.17
N VAL A 80 8.58 -0.80 -4.47
CA VAL A 80 8.21 -1.19 -3.12
C VAL A 80 8.77 -0.10 -2.23
N ARG A 81 7.90 0.80 -1.75
CA ARG A 81 8.26 1.76 -0.69
C ARG A 81 8.94 1.01 0.46
N GLN A 82 10.26 1.12 0.58
CA GLN A 82 10.97 0.72 1.78
C GLN A 82 10.61 1.75 2.86
N SER A 83 9.76 1.37 3.82
CA SER A 83 9.61 2.14 5.05
C SER A 83 10.92 2.04 5.84
N ARG A 84 11.55 3.17 6.07
CA ARG A 84 12.66 3.32 7.02
C ARG A 84 12.12 3.42 8.44
#